data_AF-A0A2S9FEI2-F1
#
_entry.id   AF-A0A2S9FEI2-F1
#
_cell.length_a   1.000
_cell.length_b   1.000
_cell.length_c   1.000
_cell.angle_alpha   90.00
_cell.angle_beta   90.00
_cell.angle_gamma   90.00
#
_symmetry.space_group_name_H-M   'P 1'
#
loop_
_entity.id
_entity.type
_entity.pdbx_description
1 polymer ?
#
loop_
_entity_poly.entity_id
_entity_poly.type
_entity_poly.pdbx_seq_one_letter_code
_entity_poly.pdbx_strand_id
1 'polypeptide(L)' 'MNVSPALLRRIDLRGTTLSAAQLRTALPRGGVDVDAVVPTVRPIVDAVAARGAEAALEYGASFDKVRPDQVRVP' A
#
# COMPACT_ATOMS: atom_id res chain seq x y z
N MET A 1 25.30 -12.63 12.05
CA MET A 1 25.46 -11.65 10.95
C MET A 1 24.98 -10.31 11.46
N ASN A 2 25.85 -9.31 11.53
CA ASN A 2 25.52 -8.00 12.09
C ASN A 2 24.89 -7.14 10.99
N VAL A 3 23.57 -6.97 11.01
CA VAL A 3 22.85 -6.06 10.12
C VAL A 3 22.81 -4.70 10.81
N SER A 4 23.86 -3.91 10.64
CA SER A 4 23.77 -2.48 10.95
C SER A 4 22.67 -1.87 10.08
N PRO A 5 21.67 -1.16 10.64
CA PRO A 5 20.61 -0.57 9.83
C PRO A 5 21.22 0.42 8.82
N ALA A 6 20.74 0.35 7.58
CA ALA A 6 21.22 1.26 6.53
C ALA A 6 21.02 2.71 6.97
N LEU A 7 22.07 3.53 6.86
CA LEU A 7 22.04 4.94 7.21
C LEU A 7 20.96 5.66 6.39
N LEU A 8 20.06 6.40 7.05
CA LEU A 8 19.04 7.19 6.34
C LEU A 8 19.70 8.23 5.43
N ARG A 9 19.26 8.30 4.17
CA ARG A 9 19.76 9.29 3.22
C ARG A 9 19.35 10.70 3.65
N ARG A 10 20.32 11.55 3.98
CA ARG A 10 20.10 12.97 4.26
C ARG A 10 20.18 13.78 2.95
N ILE A 11 19.18 14.62 2.70
CA ILE A 11 19.15 15.56 1.59
C ILE A 11 19.06 16.97 2.20
N ASP A 12 20.06 17.83 1.94
CA ASP A 12 20.05 19.22 2.40
C ASP A 12 19.56 20.13 1.27
N LEU A 13 18.44 20.81 1.49
CA LEU A 13 17.80 21.70 0.51
C LEU A 13 17.88 23.17 0.94
N ARG A 14 18.57 23.48 2.05
CA ARG A 14 18.66 24.85 2.58
C ARG A 14 19.35 25.78 1.58
N GLY A 15 18.90 27.03 1.49
CA GLY A 15 19.45 28.04 0.59
C GLY A 15 19.16 27.81 -0.90
N THR A 16 18.37 26.80 -1.25
CA THR A 16 18.03 26.48 -2.64
C THR A 16 16.59 26.90 -2.94
N THR A 17 16.38 27.61 -4.06
CA THR A 17 15.03 27.87 -4.58
C THR A 17 14.72 26.85 -5.66
N LEU A 18 13.83 25.90 -5.35
CA LEU A 18 13.44 24.85 -6.28
C LEU A 18 12.07 25.15 -6.89
N SER A 19 11.93 24.90 -8.19
CA SER A 19 10.62 24.73 -8.81
C SER A 19 9.91 23.48 -8.26
N ALA A 20 8.59 23.43 -8.45
CA ALA A 20 7.79 22.25 -8.06
C ALA A 20 8.24 20.95 -8.76
N ALA A 21 8.80 21.04 -9.97
CA ALA A 21 9.37 19.87 -10.65
C ALA A 21 10.65 19.39 -9.97
N GLN A 22 11.57 20.31 -9.67
CA GLN A 22 12.83 19.97 -9.01
C GLN A 22 12.62 19.40 -7.60
N LEU A 23 11.65 19.94 -6.85
CA LEU A 23 11.31 19.41 -5.52
C LEU A 23 10.76 17.97 -5.60
N ARG A 24 9.88 17.66 -6.57
CA ARG A 24 9.35 16.30 -6.77
C ARG A 24 10.43 15.29 -7.15
N THR A 25 11.43 15.72 -7.94
CA THR A 25 12.59 14.89 -8.27
C THR A 25 13.50 14.66 -7.06
N ALA A 26 13.72 15.69 -6.23
CA ALA A 26 14.56 15.58 -5.04
C ALA A 26 13.93 14.71 -3.94
N LEU A 27 12.61 14.72 -3.84
CA LEU A 27 11.82 13.98 -2.85
C LEU A 27 10.83 13.03 -3.57
N PRO A 28 11.33 11.96 -4.21
CA PRO A 28 10.46 11.04 -4.92
C PRO A 28 9.54 10.34 -3.91
N ARG A 29 8.26 10.21 -4.26
CA ARG A 29 7.38 9.27 -3.58
C ARG A 29 7.84 7.86 -3.95
N GLY A 30 7.66 6.90 -3.04
CA GLY A 30 7.73 5.49 -3.41
C GLY A 30 6.72 5.24 -4.52
N GLY A 31 7.20 4.95 -5.72
CA GLY A 31 6.35 4.61 -6.85
C GLY A 31 5.87 3.18 -6.69
N VAL A 32 4.55 2.98 -6.70
CA VAL A 32 3.96 1.67 -6.96
C VAL A 32 3.42 1.73 -8.38
N ASP A 33 3.86 0.82 -9.23
CA ASP A 33 3.25 0.59 -10.53
C ASP A 33 1.87 -0.03 -10.30
N VAL A 34 0.82 0.77 -10.50
CA VAL A 34 -0.57 0.34 -10.29
C VAL A 34 -0.92 -0.79 -11.25
N ASP A 35 -0.49 -0.71 -12.50
CA ASP A 35 -0.82 -1.71 -13.52
C ASP A 35 -0.20 -3.07 -13.17
N ALA A 36 0.96 -3.07 -12.53
CA ALA A 36 1.61 -4.29 -12.05
C ALA A 36 0.82 -5.01 -10.94
N VAL A 37 0.01 -4.31 -10.15
CA VAL A 37 -0.76 -4.92 -9.03
C VAL A 37 -2.21 -5.23 -9.37
N VAL A 38 -2.75 -4.67 -10.45
CA VAL A 38 -4.14 -4.90 -10.90
C VAL A 38 -4.47 -6.40 -11.05
N PRO A 39 -3.61 -7.26 -11.66
CA PRO A 39 -3.93 -8.69 -11.78
C PRO A 39 -4.08 -9.42 -10.44
N THR A 40 -3.43 -8.93 -9.39
CA THR A 40 -3.54 -9.50 -8.03
C THR A 40 -4.81 -9.05 -7.33
N VAL A 41 -5.19 -7.78 -7.47
CA VAL A 41 -6.33 -7.19 -6.72
C VAL A 41 -7.66 -7.46 -7.40
N ARG A 42 -7.71 -7.48 -8.75
CA ARG A 42 -8.97 -7.65 -9.50
C ARG A 42 -9.76 -8.91 -9.12
N PRO A 43 -9.15 -10.10 -8.95
CA PRO A 43 -9.88 -11.28 -8.50
C PRO A 43 -10.58 -11.12 -7.13
N ILE A 44 -9.99 -10.33 -6.22
CA ILE A 44 -10.58 -10.05 -4.90
C ILE A 44 -11.83 -9.20 -5.07
N VAL A 45 -11.73 -8.12 -5.86
CA VAL A 45 -12.85 -7.22 -6.16
C VAL A 45 -13.99 -7.97 -6.86
N ASP A 46 -13.67 -8.78 -7.86
CA ASP A 46 -14.65 -9.57 -8.61
C ASP A 46 -15.36 -10.59 -7.69
N ALA A 47 -14.63 -11.25 -6.79
CA ALA A 47 -15.20 -12.18 -5.83
C ALA A 47 -16.16 -11.50 -4.85
N VAL A 48 -15.80 -10.32 -4.34
CA VAL A 48 -16.68 -9.53 -3.44
C VAL A 48 -17.89 -8.99 -4.21
N ALA A 49 -17.73 -8.55 -5.45
CA ALA A 49 -18.85 -8.11 -6.29
C ALA A 49 -19.85 -9.26 -6.53
N ALA A 50 -19.37 -10.49 -6.70
CA ALA A 50 -20.20 -11.66 -6.95
C ALA A 50 -20.84 -12.25 -5.68
N ARG A 51 -20.11 -12.31 -4.55
CA ARG A 51 -20.52 -13.03 -3.32
C ARG A 51 -20.77 -12.14 -2.10
N GLY A 52 -20.51 -10.85 -2.21
CA GLY A 52 -20.71 -9.88 -1.14
C GLY A 52 -19.88 -10.17 0.11
N ALA A 53 -20.54 -10.06 1.28
CA ALA A 53 -19.91 -10.14 2.59
C ALA A 53 -19.20 -11.48 2.86
N GLU A 54 -19.68 -12.60 2.32
CA GLU A 54 -19.04 -13.89 2.51
C GLU A 54 -17.61 -13.92 1.94
N ALA A 55 -17.41 -13.43 0.71
CA ALA A 55 -16.07 -13.33 0.13
C ALA A 55 -15.18 -12.36 0.92
N ALA A 56 -15.72 -11.24 1.39
CA ALA A 56 -14.97 -10.30 2.22
C ALA A 56 -14.48 -10.95 3.53
N LEU A 57 -15.34 -11.73 4.19
CA LEU A 57 -15.00 -12.47 5.42
C LEU A 57 -13.96 -13.58 5.17
N GLU A 58 -14.04 -14.28 4.03
CA GLU A 58 -13.01 -15.25 3.61
C GLU A 58 -11.64 -14.60 3.43
N TYR A 59 -11.57 -13.44 2.76
CA TYR A 59 -10.32 -12.71 2.60
C TYR A 59 -9.80 -12.12 3.90
N GLY A 60 -10.67 -11.62 4.79
CA GLY A 60 -10.28 -11.20 6.15
C GLY A 60 -9.65 -12.35 6.94
N ALA A 61 -10.23 -13.56 6.87
CA ALA A 61 -9.65 -14.74 7.51
C ALA A 61 -8.28 -15.11 6.92
N SER A 62 -8.10 -14.95 5.61
CA SER A 62 -6.85 -15.26 4.92
C SER A 62 -5.74 -14.25 5.22
N PHE A 63 -6.03 -12.95 5.14
CA PHE A 63 -5.05 -11.88 5.27
C PHE A 63 -4.83 -11.45 6.72
N ASP A 64 -5.93 -11.18 7.44
CA ASP A 64 -5.92 -10.63 8.79
C ASP A 64 -5.96 -11.72 9.88
N LYS A 65 -6.14 -12.98 9.47
CA LYS A 65 -6.20 -14.15 10.35
C LYS A 65 -7.39 -14.14 11.32
N VAL A 66 -8.43 -13.37 11.02
CA VAL A 66 -9.65 -13.23 11.82
C VAL A 66 -10.89 -13.26 10.91
N ARG A 67 -11.98 -13.87 11.39
CA ARG A 67 -13.30 -13.86 10.74
C ARG A 67 -14.38 -13.43 11.75
N PRO A 68 -14.87 -12.19 11.73
CA PRO A 68 -15.94 -11.76 12.62
C PRO A 68 -17.30 -12.35 12.20
N ASP A 69 -18.24 -12.45 13.14
CA ASP A 69 -19.59 -12.98 12.89
C ASP A 69 -20.46 -12.04 12.03
N GLN A 70 -20.14 -10.73 12.04
CA GLN A 70 -20.83 -9.72 11.25
C GLN A 70 -19.88 -8.63 10.78
N VAL A 71 -20.19 -8.02 9.63
CA VAL A 71 -19.38 -6.92 9.05
C VAL A 71 -19.61 -5.60 9.78
N ARG A 72 -20.84 -5.32 10.21
CA ARG A 72 -21.18 -4.06 10.88
C ARG A 72 -20.68 -4.10 12.33
N VAL A 73 -19.93 -3.08 12.73
CA VAL A 73 -19.56 -2.86 14.14
C VAL A 73 -20.83 -2.56 14.96
N PRO A 74 -20.95 -3.05 16.23
CA PRO A 74 -22.08 -2.74 17.11
C PRO A 74 -22.42 -1.25 17.16
#